data_AF-A0A3D4BN25-F1
#
_entry.id   AF-A0A3D4BN25-F1
#
_cell.length_a   1.000
_cell.length_b   1.000
_cell.length_c   1.000
_cell.angle_alpha   90.00
_cell.angle_beta   90.00
_cell.angle_gamma   90.00
#
_symmetry.space_group_name_H-M   'P 1'
#
loop_
_entity.id
_entity.type
_entity.pdbx_description
1 polymer ?
#
loop_
_entity_poly.entity_id
_entity_poly.type
_entity_poly.pdbx_seq_one_letter_code
_entity_poly.pdbx_strand_id
1 'polypeptide(L)'
;ILIIIISLLWWLTINSYRQLNSGKFKVIHEMEQQLPFACYDREWDYLGRGKNGKLYRQLSKVEGYVPLVIIVLSAMLITTSLLL
;
A
#
# COMPACT_ATOMS: atom_id res chain seq x y z
N ILE A 1 7.15 22.05 6.80
CA ILE A 1 6.21 22.17 5.66
C ILE A 1 6.61 21.25 4.50
N LEU A 2 7.82 21.36 3.93
CA LEU A 2 8.28 20.51 2.82
C LEU A 2 8.13 19.00 3.09
N ILE A 3 8.48 18.54 4.29
CA ILE A 3 8.37 17.13 4.71
C ILE A 3 6.91 16.63 4.66
N ILE A 4 5.95 17.48 5.01
CA ILE A 4 4.52 17.14 4.96
C ILE A 4 4.09 16.98 3.50
N ILE A 5 4.51 17.90 2.62
CA ILE A 5 4.21 17.83 1.18
C ILE A 5 4.79 16.56 0.55
N ILE A 6 6.06 16.24 0.84
CA ILE A 6 6.71 15.02 0.34
C ILE A 6 6.00 13.77 0.87
N SER A 7 5.58 13.75 2.12
CA SER A 7 4.86 12.62 2.72
C SER A 7 3.48 12.42 2.08
N LEU A 8 2.77 13.51 1.75
CA LEU A 8 1.51 13.46 1.00
C LEU A 8 1.72 12.91 -0.41
N LEU A 9 2.75 13.38 -1.13
CA LEU A 9 3.09 12.86 -2.45
C LEU A 9 3.44 11.37 -2.38
N TRP A 10 4.21 10.96 -1.38
CA TRP A 10 4.56 9.55 -1.19
C TRP A 10 3.32 8.69 -0.93
N TRP A 11 2.38 9.17 -0.11
CA TRP A 11 1.10 8.49 0.12
C TRP A 11 0.30 8.34 -1.19
N LEU A 12 0.23 9.38 -2.03
CA LEU A 12 -0.41 9.32 -3.34
C LEU A 12 0.27 8.31 -4.26
N THR A 13 1.60 8.25 -4.27
CA THR A 13 2.36 7.28 -5.05
C THR A 13 2.05 5.85 -4.65
N ILE A 14 2.01 5.54 -3.34
CA ILE A 14 1.62 4.21 -2.84
C ILE A 14 0.21 3.85 -3.33
N ASN A 15 -0.73 4.79 -3.26
CA ASN A 15 -2.11 4.56 -3.70
C ASN A 15 -2.20 4.32 -5.22
N SER A 16 -1.42 5.06 -6.02
CA SER A 16 -1.33 4.86 -7.47
C SER A 16 -0.81 3.47 -7.81
N TYR A 17 0.26 3.01 -7.16
CA TYR A 17 0.78 1.65 -7.36
C TYR A 17 -0.22 0.58 -6.96
N ARG A 18 -0.99 0.78 -5.88
CA ARG A 18 -2.06 -0.15 -5.48
C ARG A 18 -3.13 -0.27 -6.54
N GLN A 19 -3.58 0.85 -7.11
CA GLN A 19 -4.59 0.86 -8.16
C GLN A 19 -4.08 0.17 -9.43
N LEU A 20 -2.86 0.51 -9.85
CA LEU A 20 -2.23 -0.10 -11.02
C LEU A 20 -2.08 -1.62 -10.85
N ASN A 21 -1.59 -2.07 -9.69
CA ASN A 21 -1.43 -3.51 -9.43
C ASN A 21 -2.78 -4.22 -9.38
N SER A 22 -3.81 -3.61 -8.80
CA SER A 22 -5.17 -4.18 -8.79
C SER A 22 -5.71 -4.35 -10.21
N GLY A 23 -5.50 -3.35 -11.09
CA GLY A 23 -5.86 -3.45 -12.51
C GLY A 23 -5.09 -4.55 -13.23
N LYS A 24 -3.76 -4.62 -13.04
CA LYS A 24 -2.91 -5.67 -13.63
C LYS A 24 -3.36 -7.07 -13.22
N PHE A 25 -3.60 -7.31 -11.93
CA PHE A 25 -4.04 -8.61 -11.44
C PHE A 25 -5.42 -8.99 -11.98
N LYS A 26 -6.33 -8.03 -12.16
CA LYS A 26 -7.62 -8.30 -12.79
C LYS A 26 -7.46 -8.85 -14.21
N VAL A 27 -6.64 -8.18 -15.05
CA VAL A 27 -6.35 -8.66 -16.40
C VAL A 27 -5.67 -10.03 -16.39
N ILE A 28 -4.72 -10.25 -15.47
CA ILE A 28 -4.07 -11.56 -15.30
C ILE A 28 -5.10 -12.65 -14.97
N HIS A 29 -6.01 -12.42 -14.02
CA HIS A 29 -7.04 -13.41 -13.66
C HIS A 29 -8.03 -13.68 -14.80
N GLU A 30 -8.32 -12.67 -15.64
CA GLU A 30 -9.11 -12.85 -16.86
C GLU A 30 -8.36 -13.75 -17.88
N MET A 31 -7.05 -13.56 -18.03
CA MET A 31 -6.21 -14.43 -18.86
C MET A 31 -6.10 -15.85 -18.30
N GLU A 32 -6.04 -16.01 -16.97
CA GLU A 32 -5.96 -17.32 -16.32
C GLU A 32 -7.17 -18.22 -16.60
N GLN A 33 -8.34 -17.66 -16.96
CA GLN A 33 -9.51 -18.46 -17.38
C GLN A 33 -9.24 -19.28 -18.65
N GLN A 34 -8.22 -18.92 -19.43
CA GLN A 34 -7.81 -19.60 -20.66
C GLN A 34 -6.64 -20.56 -20.43
N LEU A 35 -6.05 -20.56 -19.24
CA LEU A 35 -4.91 -21.40 -18.88
C LEU A 35 -5.38 -22.64 -18.12
N PRO A 36 -4.68 -23.79 -18.25
CA PRO A 36 -5.04 -25.01 -17.52
C PRO A 36 -4.83 -24.91 -16.01
N PHE A 37 -4.14 -23.87 -15.53
CA PHE A 37 -3.84 -23.66 -14.12
C PHE A 37 -3.80 -22.17 -13.78
N ALA A 38 -4.60 -21.77 -12.79
CA ALA A 38 -4.65 -20.41 -12.27
C ALA A 38 -3.57 -20.19 -11.21
N CYS A 39 -2.35 -19.94 -11.68
CA CYS A 39 -1.15 -19.75 -10.85
C CYS A 39 -1.33 -18.70 -9.76
N TYR A 40 -1.83 -17.51 -10.12
CA TYR A 40 -1.94 -16.35 -9.25
C TYR A 40 -3.12 -16.45 -8.28
N ASP A 41 -4.25 -17.03 -8.68
CA ASP A 41 -5.34 -17.34 -7.73
C ASP A 41 -4.87 -18.37 -6.69
N ARG A 42 -4.13 -19.41 -7.11
CA ARG A 42 -3.53 -20.40 -6.20
C ARG A 42 -2.44 -19.80 -5.32
N GLU A 43 -1.60 -18.91 -5.84
CA GLU A 43 -0.64 -18.14 -5.04
C GLU A 43 -1.38 -17.36 -3.95
N TRP A 44 -2.48 -16.69 -4.30
CA TRP A 44 -3.26 -15.90 -3.36
C TRP A 44 -3.90 -16.74 -2.25
N ASP A 45 -4.24 -18.00 -2.53
CA ASP A 45 -4.65 -18.99 -1.52
C ASP A 45 -3.55 -19.27 -0.49
N TYR A 46 -2.32 -19.53 -0.95
CA TYR A 46 -1.18 -19.75 -0.05
C TYR A 46 -0.85 -18.51 0.79
N LEU A 47 -1.08 -17.32 0.23
CA LEU A 47 -0.96 -16.05 0.94
C LEU A 47 -2.17 -15.74 1.86
N GLY A 48 -3.13 -16.67 1.97
CA GLY A 48 -4.28 -16.56 2.87
C GLY A 48 -5.31 -15.52 2.44
N ARG A 49 -5.39 -15.19 1.15
CA ARG A 49 -6.30 -14.22 0.54
C ARG A 49 -6.36 -12.85 1.25
N GLY A 50 -5.25 -12.43 1.85
CA GLY A 50 -5.16 -11.20 2.64
C GLY A 50 -5.92 -11.21 3.98
N LYS A 51 -6.46 -12.37 4.40
CA LYS A 51 -7.14 -12.56 5.69
C LYS A 51 -6.18 -12.95 6.81
N ASN A 52 -5.07 -13.60 6.48
CA ASN A 52 -4.09 -14.06 7.46
C ASN A 52 -2.76 -13.30 7.36
N GLY A 53 -2.59 -12.32 8.25
CA GLY A 53 -1.37 -11.50 8.30
C GLY A 53 -0.09 -12.25 8.68
N LYS A 54 -0.19 -13.49 9.18
CA LYS A 54 0.98 -14.37 9.38
C LYS A 54 1.45 -15.01 8.07
N LEU A 55 0.54 -15.27 7.13
CA LEU A 55 0.87 -15.84 5.82
C LEU A 55 1.37 -14.76 4.86
N TYR A 56 0.70 -13.60 4.86
CA TYR A 56 1.13 -12.47 4.03
C TYR A 56 0.77 -11.14 4.67
N ARG A 57 1.80 -10.34 4.93
CA ARG A 57 1.63 -8.95 5.37
C ARG A 57 1.66 -8.07 4.14
N GLN A 58 0.50 -7.52 3.77
CA GLN A 58 0.39 -6.58 2.66
C GLN A 58 1.27 -5.36 2.93
N LEU A 59 2.38 -5.27 2.21
CA LEU A 59 3.37 -4.21 2.38
C LEU A 59 2.72 -2.83 2.20
N SER A 60 1.78 -2.70 1.27
CA SER A 60 1.05 -1.45 1.02
C SER A 60 0.20 -0.96 2.21
N LYS A 61 -0.18 -1.84 3.14
CA LYS A 61 -0.81 -1.41 4.40
C LYS A 61 0.23 -0.79 5.33
N VAL A 62 1.38 -1.43 5.46
CA VAL A 62 2.49 -0.97 6.31
C VAL A 62 3.06 0.35 5.78
N GLU A 63 3.34 0.41 4.48
CA GLU A 63 3.86 1.60 3.80
C GLU A 63 2.90 2.78 3.86
N GLY A 64 1.58 2.55 3.90
CA GLY A 64 0.60 3.61 4.07
C GLY A 64 0.67 4.32 5.43
N TYR A 65 1.12 3.64 6.50
CA TYR A 65 1.26 4.24 7.83
C TYR A 65 2.52 5.09 7.98
N VAL A 66 3.59 4.78 7.23
CA VAL A 66 4.87 5.51 7.31
C VAL A 66 4.71 7.01 7.02
N PRO A 67 4.13 7.46 5.88
CA PRO A 67 3.94 8.88 5.62
C PRO A 67 2.99 9.53 6.63
N LEU A 68 2.00 8.80 7.15
CA LEU A 68 1.07 9.33 8.15
C LEU A 68 1.80 9.64 9.47
N VAL A 69 2.66 8.74 9.95
CA VAL A 69 3.47 8.96 11.15
C VAL A 69 4.39 10.17 10.95
N ILE A 70 5.05 10.29 9.78
CA ILE A 70 5.92 11.43 9.47
C ILE A 70 5.13 12.75 9.45
N ILE A 71 3.92 12.77 8.90
CA ILE A 71 3.04 13.95 8.90
C ILE A 71 2.69 14.35 10.34
N VAL A 72 2.30 13.40 11.19
CA VAL A 72 1.94 13.68 12.59
C VAL A 72 3.13 14.25 13.37
N LEU A 73 4.30 13.63 13.26
CA LEU A 73 5.52 14.12 13.94
C LEU A 73 5.93 15.50 13.43
N SER A 74 5.84 15.73 12.12
CA SER A 74 6.14 17.03 11.52
C SER A 74 5.15 18.11 11.96
N ALA A 75 3.87 17.77 12.12
CA ALA A 75 2.85 18.69 12.60
C ALA A 75 3.10 19.09 14.06
N MET A 76 3.42 18.12 14.93
CA MET A 76 3.78 18.37 16.34
C MET A 76 4.97 19.33 16.44
N LEU A 77 6.04 19.08 15.68
CA LEU A 77 7.24 19.93 15.67
C LEU A 77 6.93 21.38 15.27
N ILE A 78 6.07 21.57 14.25
CA ILE A 78 5.64 22.91 13.83
C ILE A 78 4.85 23.60 14.96
N THR A 79 3.92 22.90 15.60
CA THR A 79 3.13 23.49 16.71
C THR A 79 4.01 23.89 17.89
N THR A 80 4.98 23.07 18.27
CA THR A 80 5.92 23.40 19.36
C THR A 80 6.81 24.59 18.99
N SER A 81 7.26 24.68 17.73
CA SER A 81 8.08 25.81 17.27
C SER A 81 7.31 27.13 17.18
N LEU A 82 5.98 27.07 17.05
CA LEU A 82 5.12 28.26 17.02
C LEU A 82 4.73 28.74 18.43
N LEU A 83 4.73 27.83 19.40
CA LEU A 83 4.44 28.11 20.81
C LEU A 83 5.64 28.68 21.57
N LEU A 84 6.86 28.44 21.08
CA LEU A 84 8.13 28.95 21.62
C LEU A 84 8.48 30.30 20.98
#